data_AF-V5WBB2-F1
#
_entry.id   AF-V5WBB2-F1
#
_cell.length_a   1.000
_cell.length_b   1.000
_cell.length_c   1.000
_cell.angle_alpha   90.00
_cell.angle_beta   90.00
_cell.angle_gamma   90.00
#
_symmetry.space_group_name_H-M   'P 1'
#
loop_
_entity.id
_entity.type
_entity.pdbx_description
1 polymer ?
#
loop_
_entity_poly.entity_id
_entity_poly.type
_entity_poly.pdbx_seq_one_letter_code
_entity_poly.pdbx_strand_id
1 'polypeptide(L)'
;GYLVDPQTADTIKGTLSSTASIRAIANVVNVDATSFDVLVDHTEMGAGWATESAAVTETGTPQIDRITIPLHELSALPKASQRLLDDSAFDIEGWLAGRIADKFARSEASAFISGDGIDQPKGLLTYPTVDNDVWVWGNLGYVVTGADGAIADGDPIVDLVYALGAQYRANASLVM
;
A
#
# COMPACT_ATOMS: atom_id res chain seq x y z
N GLY A 1 51.32 13.09 -17.47
CA GLY A 1 52.46 12.77 -16.60
C GLY A 1 52.13 11.52 -15.84
N TYR A 2 53.02 10.53 -15.82
CA TYR A 2 52.80 9.19 -15.26
C TYR A 2 52.66 9.14 -13.71
N LEU A 3 52.63 10.30 -13.03
CA LEU A 3 52.68 10.43 -11.57
C LEU A 3 51.51 11.26 -11.01
N VAL A 4 50.51 11.58 -11.83
CA VAL A 4 49.30 12.30 -11.39
C VAL A 4 48.11 11.40 -11.69
N ASP A 5 47.61 10.73 -10.66
CA ASP A 5 46.34 10.03 -10.73
C ASP A 5 45.19 11.04 -10.61
N PRO A 6 44.14 10.92 -11.44
CA PRO A 6 42.95 11.74 -11.29
C PRO A 6 42.28 11.43 -9.95
N GLN A 7 41.83 12.47 -9.23
CA GLN A 7 41.12 12.27 -7.97
C GLN A 7 39.77 11.59 -8.22
N THR A 8 39.57 10.45 -7.57
CA THR A 8 38.28 9.76 -7.48
C THR A 8 37.39 10.49 -6.47
N ALA A 9 36.08 10.50 -6.70
CA ALA A 9 35.13 11.08 -5.74
C ALA A 9 35.15 10.30 -4.42
N ASP A 10 34.93 10.99 -3.29
CA ASP A 10 34.92 10.37 -1.94
C ASP A 10 33.82 9.32 -1.75
N THR A 11 32.74 9.38 -2.55
CA THR A 11 31.61 8.45 -2.48
C THR A 11 31.07 8.06 -3.86
N ILE A 12 30.54 6.83 -3.96
CA ILE A 12 29.81 6.37 -5.14
C ILE A 12 28.45 7.09 -5.19
N LYS A 13 28.29 8.00 -6.16
CA LYS A 13 27.03 8.73 -6.36
C LYS A 13 25.97 7.84 -7.02
N GLY A 14 24.78 7.79 -6.42
CA GLY A 14 23.61 7.12 -6.98
C GLY A 14 22.65 8.11 -7.64
N THR A 15 21.76 7.59 -8.49
CA THR A 15 20.59 8.36 -8.95
C THR A 15 19.58 8.47 -7.82
N LEU A 16 19.07 9.68 -7.57
CA LEU A 16 17.96 9.88 -6.63
C LEU A 16 16.70 9.27 -7.24
N SER A 17 15.96 8.54 -6.42
CA SER A 17 14.67 7.95 -6.78
C SER A 17 13.64 8.42 -5.76
N SER A 18 12.37 8.47 -6.16
CA SER A 18 11.30 8.81 -5.23
C SER A 18 11.29 7.83 -4.05
N THR A 19 11.22 8.38 -2.85
CA THR A 19 11.07 7.66 -1.58
C THR A 19 9.64 7.73 -1.05
N ALA A 20 8.70 8.30 -1.83
CA ALA A 20 7.30 8.32 -1.49
C ALA A 20 6.80 6.87 -1.34
N SER A 21 6.30 6.56 -0.15
CA SER A 21 5.78 5.23 0.19
C SER A 21 4.43 5.39 0.88
N ILE A 22 3.49 4.54 0.51
CA ILE A 22 2.17 4.49 1.12
C ILE A 22 2.22 4.09 2.61
N ARG A 23 3.37 3.56 3.06
CA ARG A 23 3.64 3.23 4.46
C ARG A 23 3.53 4.43 5.40
N ALA A 24 3.69 5.67 4.90
CA ALA A 24 3.53 6.87 5.71
C ALA A 24 2.07 7.16 6.09
N ILE A 25 1.10 6.65 5.31
CA ILE A 25 -0.34 6.86 5.52
C ILE A 25 -1.09 5.57 5.89
N ALA A 26 -0.43 4.41 5.77
CA ALA A 26 -0.97 3.12 6.16
C ALA A 26 -0.69 2.80 7.64
N ASN A 27 -1.50 1.91 8.21
CA ASN A 27 -1.23 1.36 9.54
C ASN A 27 -0.14 0.27 9.46
N VAL A 28 0.93 0.43 10.23
CA VAL A 28 2.05 -0.52 10.28
C VAL A 28 2.00 -1.25 11.61
N VAL A 29 1.84 -2.57 11.54
CA VAL A 29 1.79 -3.44 12.71
C VAL A 29 2.99 -4.38 12.69
N ASN A 30 3.59 -4.62 13.86
CA ASN A 30 4.61 -5.64 14.02
C ASN A 30 3.95 -6.99 14.32
N VAL A 31 4.35 -8.04 13.60
CA VAL A 31 3.70 -9.35 13.62
C VAL A 31 4.76 -10.44 13.67
N ASP A 32 4.66 -11.32 14.67
CA ASP A 32 5.52 -12.49 14.86
C ASP A 32 4.79 -13.79 14.47
N ALA A 33 4.18 -13.81 13.28
CA ALA A 33 3.40 -14.94 12.76
C ALA A 33 3.46 -14.97 11.22
N THR A 34 3.00 -16.07 10.61
CA THR A 34 2.96 -16.22 9.14
C THR A 34 1.84 -15.43 8.47
N SER A 35 0.86 -14.98 9.24
CA SER A 35 -0.25 -14.14 8.76
C SER A 35 -0.74 -13.19 9.85
N PHE A 36 -1.40 -12.12 9.43
CA PHE A 36 -2.12 -11.20 10.30
C PHE A 36 -3.60 -11.18 9.94
N ASP A 37 -4.47 -11.53 10.89
CA ASP A 37 -5.91 -11.60 10.68
C ASP A 37 -6.57 -10.34 11.25
N VAL A 38 -7.32 -9.61 10.42
CA VAL A 38 -8.16 -8.48 10.85
C VAL A 38 -9.61 -8.94 10.83
N LEU A 39 -10.30 -8.74 11.94
CA LEU A 39 -11.75 -8.97 12.04
C LEU A 39 -12.48 -7.66 11.74
N VAL A 40 -13.39 -7.69 10.78
CA VAL A 40 -14.17 -6.52 10.40
C VAL A 40 -15.66 -6.87 10.47
N ASP A 41 -16.40 -6.03 11.18
CA ASP A 41 -17.86 -6.00 11.09
C ASP A 41 -18.25 -5.06 9.95
N HIS A 42 -18.98 -5.58 8.97
CA HIS A 42 -19.36 -4.84 7.77
C HIS A 42 -20.88 -4.67 7.63
N THR A 43 -21.65 -5.05 8.65
CA THR A 43 -23.11 -4.94 8.65
C THR A 43 -23.58 -4.14 9.86
N GLU A 44 -24.52 -3.23 9.65
CA GLU A 44 -25.14 -2.54 10.78
C GLU A 44 -26.22 -3.43 11.41
N MET A 45 -26.30 -3.41 12.75
CA MET A 45 -27.37 -4.12 13.44
C MET A 45 -28.72 -3.49 13.09
N GLY A 46 -29.72 -4.33 12.81
CA GLY A 46 -31.06 -3.84 12.54
C GLY A 46 -31.64 -3.16 13.79
N ALA A 47 -32.30 -2.01 13.61
CA ALA A 47 -33.07 -1.36 14.66
C ALA A 47 -34.51 -1.14 14.17
N GLY A 48 -35.49 -1.56 14.97
CA GLY A 48 -36.91 -1.42 14.65
C GLY A 48 -37.66 -0.69 15.76
N TRP A 49 -38.58 0.18 15.38
CA TRP A 49 -39.52 0.79 16.33
C TRP A 49 -40.58 -0.23 16.72
N ALA A 50 -40.65 -0.59 17.99
CA ALA A 50 -41.67 -1.50 18.51
C ALA A 50 -42.96 -0.75 18.87
N THR A 51 -44.12 -1.40 18.67
CA THR A 51 -45.43 -0.89 19.13
C THR A 51 -45.95 -1.78 20.26
N GLU A 52 -46.73 -1.23 21.19
CA GLU A 52 -47.18 -1.90 22.42
C GLU A 52 -47.88 -3.25 22.19
N SER A 53 -48.58 -3.42 21.07
CA SER A 53 -49.35 -4.63 20.76
C SER A 53 -48.69 -5.56 19.74
N ALA A 54 -47.52 -5.22 19.20
CA ALA A 54 -46.85 -6.02 18.18
C ALA A 54 -45.81 -6.97 18.80
N ALA A 55 -45.71 -8.19 18.27
CA ALA A 55 -44.65 -9.11 18.65
C ALA A 55 -43.28 -8.54 18.20
N VAL A 56 -42.31 -8.52 19.13
CA VAL A 56 -40.94 -8.08 18.83
C VAL A 56 -40.31 -9.07 17.86
N THR A 57 -39.96 -8.61 16.67
CA THR A 57 -39.22 -9.40 15.66
C THR A 57 -37.72 -9.34 15.95
N GLU A 58 -37.01 -10.44 15.73
CA GLU A 58 -35.55 -10.46 15.85
C GLU A 58 -34.92 -9.49 14.85
N THR A 59 -33.99 -8.68 15.35
CA THR A 59 -33.20 -7.75 14.54
C THR A 59 -32.02 -8.48 13.90
N GLY A 60 -31.53 -7.97 12.76
CA GLY A 60 -30.35 -8.52 12.12
C GLY A 60 -29.13 -8.51 13.05
N THR A 61 -28.39 -9.62 13.08
CA THR A 61 -27.13 -9.76 13.81
C THR A 61 -25.95 -9.31 12.95
N PRO A 62 -24.90 -8.72 13.55
CA PRO A 62 -23.73 -8.31 12.80
C PRO A 62 -22.97 -9.53 12.26
N GLN A 63 -22.54 -9.47 11.01
CA GLN A 63 -21.69 -10.45 10.36
C GLN A 63 -20.22 -10.00 10.47
N ILE A 64 -19.41 -10.82 11.13
CA ILE A 64 -17.97 -10.60 11.27
C ILE A 64 -17.26 -11.35 10.15
N ASP A 65 -16.50 -10.63 9.34
CA ASP A 65 -15.61 -11.19 8.32
C ASP A 65 -14.16 -11.14 8.80
N ARG A 66 -13.34 -12.07 8.30
CA ARG A 66 -11.92 -12.18 8.64
C ARG A 66 -11.07 -11.98 7.39
N ILE A 67 -10.31 -10.90 7.38
CA ILE A 67 -9.33 -10.60 6.35
C ILE A 67 -7.98 -11.14 6.82
N THR A 68 -7.49 -12.19 6.16
CA THR A 68 -6.14 -12.73 6.39
C THR A 68 -5.14 -12.06 5.48
N ILE A 69 -4.11 -11.46 6.07
CA ILE A 69 -2.98 -10.85 5.37
C ILE A 69 -1.79 -11.81 5.48
N PRO A 70 -1.42 -12.54 4.42
CA PRO A 70 -0.23 -13.40 4.43
C PRO A 70 1.04 -12.54 4.46
N LEU A 71 2.02 -12.94 5.27
CA LEU A 71 3.34 -12.31 5.28
C LEU A 71 4.23 -12.97 4.23
N HIS A 72 4.73 -12.18 3.28
CA HIS A 72 5.67 -12.59 2.26
C HIS A 72 7.05 -12.00 2.53
N GLU A 73 8.11 -12.75 2.23
CA GLU A 73 9.49 -12.29 2.38
C GLU A 73 9.98 -11.57 1.13
N LEU A 74 10.72 -10.47 1.32
CA LEU A 74 11.41 -9.77 0.25
C LEU A 74 12.92 -10.00 0.40
N SER A 75 13.53 -10.63 -0.59
CA SER A 75 14.96 -10.97 -0.56
C SER A 75 15.72 -10.40 -1.76
N ALA A 76 17.01 -10.11 -1.57
CA ALA A 76 17.93 -9.71 -2.62
C ALA A 76 19.30 -10.34 -2.36
N LEU A 77 19.89 -10.96 -3.38
CA LEU A 77 21.20 -11.60 -3.31
C LEU A 77 22.14 -11.04 -4.39
N PRO A 78 22.69 -9.83 -4.20
CA PRO A 78 23.72 -9.30 -5.10
C PRO A 78 25.03 -10.07 -4.94
N LYS A 79 25.69 -10.36 -6.07
CA LYS A 79 27.01 -11.02 -6.09
C LYS A 79 28.12 -9.99 -6.23
N ALA A 80 29.09 -10.03 -5.32
CA ALA A 80 30.34 -9.27 -5.41
C ALA A 80 31.55 -10.22 -5.39
N SER A 81 32.65 -9.83 -6.05
CA SER A 81 33.90 -10.61 -6.03
C SER A 81 34.75 -10.24 -4.83
N GLN A 82 35.38 -11.23 -4.17
CA GLN A 82 36.25 -11.01 -3.00
C GLN A 82 37.36 -9.99 -3.25
N ARG A 83 38.07 -10.11 -4.38
CA ARG A 83 39.10 -9.13 -4.76
C ARG A 83 38.60 -7.68 -4.83
N LEU A 84 37.34 -7.47 -5.22
CA LEU A 84 36.75 -6.14 -5.27
C LEU A 84 36.41 -5.62 -3.88
N LEU A 85 36.05 -6.50 -2.93
CA LEU A 85 35.86 -6.10 -1.53
C LEU A 85 37.20 -5.72 -0.91
N ASP A 86 38.23 -6.55 -1.12
CA ASP A 86 39.55 -6.38 -0.50
C ASP A 86 40.36 -5.21 -1.09
N ASP A 87 40.31 -5.00 -2.41
CA ASP A 87 41.12 -4.01 -3.12
C ASP A 87 40.39 -2.66 -3.34
N SER A 88 39.16 -2.51 -2.84
CA SER A 88 38.39 -1.27 -3.03
C SER A 88 38.80 -0.17 -2.06
N ALA A 89 38.95 1.04 -2.58
CA ALA A 89 39.12 2.25 -1.76
C ALA A 89 37.78 2.74 -1.15
N PHE A 90 36.68 2.04 -1.40
CA PHE A 90 35.31 2.40 -1.03
C PHE A 90 34.69 1.29 -0.21
N ASP A 91 33.83 1.65 0.75
CA ASP A 91 33.01 0.66 1.47
C ASP A 91 31.91 0.09 0.56
N ILE A 92 32.25 -0.97 -0.18
CA ILE A 92 31.33 -1.66 -1.09
C ILE A 92 30.23 -2.39 -0.32
N GLU A 93 30.51 -2.92 0.88
CA GLU A 93 29.51 -3.62 1.70
C GLU A 93 28.43 -2.66 2.18
N GLY A 94 28.82 -1.54 2.79
CA GLY A 94 27.90 -0.48 3.23
C GLY A 94 27.12 0.13 2.06
N TRP A 95 27.79 0.36 0.92
CA TRP A 95 27.13 0.84 -0.28
C TRP A 95 26.07 -0.15 -0.79
N LEU A 96 26.40 -1.45 -0.83
CA LEU A 96 25.48 -2.49 -1.29
C LEU A 96 24.30 -2.64 -0.34
N ALA A 97 24.54 -2.62 0.97
CA ALA A 97 23.49 -2.66 2.00
C ALA A 97 22.52 -1.48 1.86
N GLY A 98 23.02 -0.26 1.68
CA GLY A 98 22.19 0.92 1.43
C GLY A 98 21.35 0.78 0.15
N ARG A 99 21.96 0.29 -0.94
CA ARG A 99 21.25 0.06 -2.21
C ARG A 99 20.17 -1.02 -2.10
N ILE A 100 20.40 -2.07 -1.31
CA ILE A 100 19.40 -3.10 -1.02
C ILE A 100 18.24 -2.49 -0.23
N ALA A 101 18.52 -1.73 0.83
CA ALA A 101 17.48 -1.08 1.63
C ALA A 101 16.61 -0.14 0.79
N ASP A 102 17.22 0.70 -0.06
CA ASP A 102 16.51 1.58 -1.00
C ASP A 102 15.68 0.79 -2.03
N LYS A 103 16.17 -0.38 -2.45
CA LYS A 103 15.43 -1.24 -3.39
C LYS A 103 14.25 -1.91 -2.69
N PHE A 104 14.40 -2.35 -1.45
CA PHE A 104 13.33 -2.95 -0.66
C PHE A 104 12.21 -1.95 -0.40
N ALA A 105 12.52 -0.75 0.07
CA ALA A 105 11.52 0.29 0.30
C ALA A 105 10.67 0.60 -0.94
N ARG A 106 11.29 0.61 -2.13
CA ARG A 106 10.59 0.86 -3.40
C ARG A 106 9.80 -0.33 -3.91
N SER A 107 10.38 -1.53 -3.84
CA SER A 107 9.69 -2.75 -4.27
C SER A 107 8.45 -3.01 -3.41
N GLU A 108 8.58 -2.84 -2.09
CA GLU A 108 7.46 -2.96 -1.15
C GLU A 108 6.39 -1.88 -1.42
N ALA A 109 6.77 -0.62 -1.62
CA ALA A 109 5.84 0.46 -1.94
C ALA A 109 5.04 0.19 -3.23
N SER A 110 5.68 -0.36 -4.26
CA SER A 110 5.01 -0.77 -5.49
C SER A 110 4.03 -1.93 -5.27
N ALA A 111 4.43 -2.92 -4.46
CA ALA A 111 3.59 -4.07 -4.16
C ALA A 111 2.32 -3.67 -3.40
N PHE A 112 2.39 -2.70 -2.48
CA PHE A 112 1.22 -2.19 -1.77
C PHE A 112 0.18 -1.48 -2.66
N ILE A 113 0.59 -1.00 -3.84
CA ILE A 113 -0.32 -0.34 -4.78
C ILE A 113 -0.87 -1.36 -5.79
N SER A 114 0.00 -2.15 -6.42
CA SER A 114 -0.36 -2.98 -7.58
C SER A 114 0.12 -4.44 -7.51
N GLY A 115 0.50 -4.94 -6.33
CA GLY A 115 0.90 -6.34 -6.15
C GLY A 115 -0.25 -7.32 -6.37
N ASP A 116 0.01 -8.45 -7.00
CA ASP A 116 -1.00 -9.43 -7.42
C ASP A 116 -1.45 -10.41 -6.32
N GLY A 117 -0.73 -10.46 -5.19
CA GLY A 117 -0.99 -11.39 -4.09
C GLY A 117 -0.35 -12.78 -4.24
N ILE A 118 0.45 -13.03 -5.28
CA ILE A 118 1.18 -14.29 -5.47
C ILE A 118 2.62 -14.11 -5.02
N ASP A 119 2.98 -14.71 -3.88
CA ASP A 119 4.30 -14.56 -3.24
C ASP A 119 4.72 -13.10 -2.95
N GLN A 120 3.76 -12.18 -2.98
CA GLN A 120 3.94 -10.77 -2.68
C GLN A 120 2.65 -10.17 -2.08
N PRO A 121 2.72 -9.03 -1.38
CA PRO A 121 1.54 -8.35 -0.87
C PRO A 121 0.51 -8.06 -1.97
N LYS A 122 -0.77 -8.18 -1.64
CA LYS A 122 -1.86 -7.78 -2.54
C LYS A 122 -2.04 -6.27 -2.49
N GLY A 123 -1.90 -5.61 -3.63
CA GLY A 123 -2.00 -4.17 -3.77
C GLY A 123 -3.44 -3.67 -3.80
N LEU A 124 -3.65 -2.43 -3.35
CA LEU A 124 -4.98 -1.83 -3.26
C LEU A 124 -5.74 -1.82 -4.60
N LEU A 125 -5.04 -1.64 -5.73
CA LEU A 125 -5.65 -1.56 -7.06
C LEU A 125 -6.04 -2.92 -7.66
N THR A 126 -5.61 -4.03 -7.03
CA THR A 126 -5.92 -5.39 -7.52
C THR A 126 -7.19 -5.98 -6.92
N TYR A 127 -7.78 -5.30 -5.94
CA TYR A 127 -9.10 -5.67 -5.45
C TYR A 127 -10.17 -5.37 -6.50
N PRO A 128 -11.25 -6.17 -6.56
CA PRO A 128 -12.33 -5.91 -7.51
C PRO A 128 -12.93 -4.53 -7.25
N THR A 129 -13.19 -3.79 -8.32
CA THR A 129 -13.74 -2.43 -8.27
C THR A 129 -15.16 -2.42 -8.82
N VAL A 130 -16.03 -1.61 -8.22
CA VAL A 130 -17.42 -1.42 -8.65
C VAL A 130 -17.76 0.06 -8.59
N ASP A 131 -18.78 0.47 -9.33
CA ASP A 131 -19.28 1.84 -9.25
C ASP A 131 -19.76 2.16 -7.82
N ASN A 132 -19.36 3.32 -7.29
CA ASN A 132 -19.62 3.66 -5.89
C ASN A 132 -21.11 3.59 -5.50
N ASP A 133 -22.05 3.84 -6.42
CA ASP A 133 -23.49 3.82 -6.14
C ASP A 133 -24.03 2.40 -5.90
N VAL A 134 -23.35 1.37 -6.39
CA VAL A 134 -23.68 -0.05 -6.20
C VAL A 134 -22.60 -0.76 -5.38
N TRP A 135 -21.89 -0.02 -4.54
CA TRP A 135 -20.83 -0.56 -3.69
C TRP A 135 -21.35 -1.66 -2.76
N VAL A 136 -20.57 -2.74 -2.66
CA VAL A 136 -20.80 -3.86 -1.73
C VAL A 136 -19.47 -4.25 -1.11
N TRP A 137 -19.52 -4.67 0.17
CA TRP A 137 -18.36 -5.20 0.89
C TRP A 137 -17.59 -6.24 0.04
N GLY A 138 -16.26 -6.19 0.14
CA GLY A 138 -15.35 -7.01 -0.67
C GLY A 138 -14.88 -6.34 -1.96
N ASN A 139 -15.43 -5.18 -2.33
CA ASN A 139 -15.00 -4.40 -3.49
C ASN A 139 -14.60 -2.97 -3.14
N LEU A 140 -13.83 -2.32 -4.01
CA LEU A 140 -13.51 -0.89 -3.92
C LEU A 140 -14.44 -0.08 -4.82
N GLY A 141 -15.01 1.00 -4.29
CA GLY A 141 -15.80 1.96 -5.07
C GLY A 141 -14.90 2.81 -5.96
N TYR A 142 -15.34 3.11 -7.18
CA TYR A 142 -14.72 4.12 -8.03
C TYR A 142 -15.76 5.13 -8.54
N VAL A 143 -15.27 6.30 -8.96
CA VAL A 143 -16.05 7.37 -9.60
C VAL A 143 -15.51 7.59 -11.01
N VAL A 144 -16.40 7.68 -12.00
CA VAL A 144 -16.04 7.84 -13.42
C VAL A 144 -15.73 9.30 -13.73
N THR A 145 -14.67 9.56 -14.50
CA THR A 145 -14.24 10.92 -14.89
C THR A 145 -15.05 11.54 -16.03
N GLY A 146 -15.91 10.76 -16.70
CA GLY A 146 -16.79 11.19 -17.78
C GLY A 146 -16.14 11.31 -19.17
N ALA A 147 -14.81 11.43 -19.24
CA ALA A 147 -14.04 11.45 -20.49
C ALA A 147 -12.92 10.40 -20.46
N ASP A 148 -12.69 9.74 -21.61
CA ASP A 148 -11.61 8.75 -21.75
C ASP A 148 -10.25 9.46 -21.86
N GLY A 149 -9.28 9.00 -21.07
CA GLY A 149 -7.91 9.52 -21.06
C GLY A 149 -7.69 10.92 -20.48
N ALA A 150 -8.73 11.59 -19.96
CA ALA A 150 -8.60 12.92 -19.35
C ALA A 150 -9.59 13.16 -18.21
N ILE A 151 -9.15 13.96 -17.23
CA ILE A 151 -10.03 14.61 -16.26
C ILE A 151 -10.33 16.00 -16.84
N ALA A 152 -11.49 16.15 -17.47
CA ALA A 152 -11.84 17.37 -18.21
C ALA A 152 -12.11 18.56 -17.28
N ASP A 153 -12.74 18.29 -16.13
CA ASP A 153 -13.16 19.29 -15.14
C ASP A 153 -12.74 18.87 -13.73
N GLY A 154 -12.81 19.78 -12.77
CA GLY A 154 -12.49 19.49 -11.35
C GLY A 154 -13.56 18.67 -10.63
N ASP A 155 -14.77 18.59 -11.19
CA ASP A 155 -15.93 17.99 -10.55
C ASP A 155 -15.73 16.50 -10.18
N PRO A 156 -15.16 15.63 -11.05
CA PRO A 156 -14.91 14.22 -10.68
C PRO A 156 -14.00 14.03 -9.46
N ILE A 157 -13.07 14.96 -9.22
CA ILE A 157 -12.20 14.92 -8.03
C ILE A 157 -13.01 15.30 -6.78
N VAL A 158 -13.89 16.30 -6.89
CA VAL A 158 -14.77 16.71 -5.81
C VAL A 158 -15.75 15.58 -5.48
N ASP A 159 -16.35 14.97 -6.50
CA ASP A 159 -17.24 13.82 -6.36
C ASP A 159 -16.52 12.64 -5.70
N LEU A 160 -15.27 12.35 -6.06
CA LEU A 160 -14.45 11.34 -5.39
C LEU A 160 -14.25 11.64 -3.90
N VAL A 161 -14.01 12.91 -3.55
CA VAL A 161 -13.87 13.31 -2.13
C VAL A 161 -15.18 13.11 -1.39
N TYR A 162 -16.32 13.46 -1.96
CA TYR A 162 -17.63 13.33 -1.31
C TYR A 162 -18.22 11.93 -1.35
N ALA A 163 -17.76 11.07 -2.27
CA ALA A 163 -18.08 9.64 -2.29
C ALA A 163 -17.54 8.93 -1.02
N LEU A 164 -16.45 9.42 -0.45
CA LEU A 164 -15.92 8.90 0.80
C LEU A 164 -16.79 9.34 2.00
N GLY A 165 -17.23 8.35 2.79
CA GLY A 165 -18.02 8.56 4.01
C GLY A 165 -17.38 9.60 4.95
N ALA A 166 -18.21 10.45 5.57
CA ALA A 166 -17.76 11.59 6.37
C ALA A 166 -16.75 11.23 7.48
N GLN A 167 -16.90 10.05 8.09
CA GLN A 167 -15.99 9.57 9.13
C GLN A 167 -14.59 9.26 8.58
N TYR A 168 -14.49 8.70 7.38
CA TYR A 168 -13.22 8.35 6.75
C TYR A 168 -12.49 9.57 6.16
N ARG A 169 -13.19 10.69 5.94
CA ARG A 169 -12.60 11.92 5.38
C ARG A 169 -11.65 12.66 6.32
N ALA A 170 -11.79 12.50 7.64
CA ALA A 170 -11.09 13.33 8.62
C ALA A 170 -9.55 13.26 8.55
N ASN A 171 -8.98 12.17 8.00
CA ASN A 171 -7.54 12.01 7.78
C ASN A 171 -7.23 11.35 6.42
N ALA A 172 -8.13 11.50 5.44
CA ALA A 172 -7.91 10.94 4.11
C ALA A 172 -6.86 11.75 3.35
N SER A 173 -6.01 11.06 2.59
CA SER A 173 -5.01 11.67 1.71
C SER A 173 -5.14 11.11 0.30
N LEU A 174 -5.04 11.97 -0.72
CA LEU A 174 -4.94 11.54 -2.11
C LEU A 174 -3.55 10.92 -2.37
N VAL A 175 -3.54 9.84 -3.15
CA VAL A 175 -2.31 9.18 -3.64
C VAL A 175 -2.29 9.31 -5.15
N MET A 176 -1.21 9.89 -5.70
CA MET A 176 -0.99 10.13 -7.14
C MET A 176 0.44 9.79 -7.54
#